data_AF-A0A496QNE4-F1
#
_entry.id   AF-A0A496QNE4-F1
#
_cell.length_a   1.000
_cell.length_b   1.000
_cell.length_c   1.000
_cell.angle_alpha   90.00
_cell.angle_beta   90.00
_cell.angle_gamma   90.00
#
_symmetry.space_group_name_H-M   'P 1'
#
loop_
_entity.id
_entity.type
_entity.pdbx_description
1 polymer ?
#
loop_
_entity_poly.entity_id
_entity_poly.type
_entity_poly.pdbx_seq_one_letter_code
_entity_poly.pdbx_strand_id
1 'polypeptide(L)'
;MRYYRLYLQDILEAMTAIETFIKDMYFAEFEKDDKTSSAVIRKFEIIGEATKSIPESIKKKYSKVPWKEMAGMRDKLIHFYFGVNYRLVWQTIHNRLRKVKPLIEEILNEGNQK
;
A
#
# COMPACT_ATOMS: atom_id res chain seq x y z
N MET A 1 8.01 20.62 -7.34
CA MET A 1 6.85 19.95 -6.69
C MET A 1 6.50 18.74 -7.55
N ARG A 2 6.55 17.53 -7.00
CA ARG A 2 6.31 16.30 -7.78
C ARG A 2 4.82 16.23 -8.16
N TYR A 3 4.49 15.85 -9.40
CA TYR A 3 3.10 15.68 -9.83
C TYR A 3 2.45 14.54 -9.02
N TYR A 4 1.20 14.74 -8.56
CA TYR A 4 0.51 13.75 -7.71
C TYR A 4 0.40 12.36 -8.35
N ARG A 5 0.38 12.31 -9.70
CA ARG A 5 0.38 11.06 -10.47
C ARG A 5 1.61 10.20 -10.20
N LEU A 6 2.77 10.81 -9.95
CA LEU A 6 3.98 10.06 -9.62
C LEU A 6 3.87 9.39 -8.24
N TYR A 7 3.17 10.00 -7.28
CA TYR A 7 2.87 9.34 -6.00
C TYR A 7 1.87 8.19 -6.15
N LEU A 8 0.88 8.33 -7.04
CA LEU A 8 -0.04 7.24 -7.37
C LEU A 8 0.70 6.07 -8.05
N GLN A 9 1.68 6.36 -8.91
CA GLN A 9 2.55 5.34 -9.49
C GLN A 9 3.39 4.64 -8.42
N ASP A 10 4.03 5.38 -7.50
CA ASP A 10 4.78 4.77 -6.40
C ASP A 10 3.89 3.81 -5.57
N ILE A 11 2.64 4.20 -5.31
CA ILE A 11 1.65 3.37 -4.61
C ILE A 11 1.37 2.10 -5.41
N LEU A 12 1.07 2.23 -6.70
CA LEU A 12 0.73 1.10 -7.56
C LEU A 12 1.90 0.11 -7.72
N GLU A 13 3.11 0.63 -7.90
CA GLU A 13 4.35 -0.17 -7.97
C GLU A 13 4.60 -0.90 -6.65
N ALA A 14 4.43 -0.22 -5.51
CA ALA A 14 4.57 -0.84 -4.20
C ALA A 14 3.53 -1.94 -3.96
N MET A 15 2.26 -1.72 -4.34
CA MET A 15 1.20 -2.73 -4.27
C MET A 15 1.53 -3.95 -5.13
N THR A 16 1.99 -3.73 -6.37
CA THR A 16 2.36 -4.80 -7.31
C THR A 16 3.58 -5.58 -6.83
N ALA A 17 4.56 -4.89 -6.22
CA ALA A 17 5.72 -5.54 -5.62
C ALA A 17 5.31 -6.44 -4.45
N ILE A 18 4.41 -5.99 -3.57
CA ILE A 18 3.87 -6.81 -2.47
C ILE A 18 3.25 -8.10 -3.03
N GLU A 19 2.37 -8.00 -4.02
CA GLU A 19 1.72 -9.17 -4.63
C GLU A 19 2.73 -10.13 -5.25
N THR A 20 3.78 -9.60 -5.87
CA THR A 20 4.87 -10.40 -6.42
C THR A 20 5.67 -11.12 -5.33
N PHE A 21 6.00 -10.44 -4.23
CA PHE A 21 6.81 -11.00 -3.15
C PHE A 21 6.14 -12.17 -2.44
N ILE A 22 4.81 -12.10 -2.28
CA ILE A 22 4.03 -13.13 -1.58
C ILE A 22 3.38 -14.13 -2.54
N LYS A 23 3.75 -14.10 -3.82
CA LYS A 23 3.15 -14.97 -4.82
C LYS A 23 3.40 -16.43 -4.44
N ASP A 24 2.33 -17.23 -4.45
CA ASP A 24 2.32 -18.66 -4.11
C ASP A 24 2.83 -18.98 -2.70
N MET A 25 2.84 -17.98 -1.80
CA MET A 25 3.25 -18.09 -0.41
C MET A 25 2.04 -18.26 0.52
N TYR A 26 2.18 -19.09 1.55
CA TYR A 26 1.22 -19.19 2.64
C TYR A 26 1.63 -18.37 3.86
N PHE A 27 0.68 -18.06 4.74
CA PHE A 27 0.93 -17.24 5.94
C PHE A 27 2.09 -17.75 6.80
N ALA A 28 2.19 -19.07 7.00
CA ALA A 28 3.24 -19.66 7.84
C ALA A 28 4.65 -19.51 7.24
N GLU A 29 4.77 -19.39 5.91
CA GLU A 29 6.02 -19.12 5.22
C GLU A 29 6.35 -17.64 5.32
N PHE A 30 5.37 -16.76 5.09
CA PHE A 30 5.51 -15.32 5.21
C PHE A 30 5.99 -14.88 6.60
N GLU A 31 5.42 -15.47 7.66
CA GLU A 31 5.79 -15.17 9.05
C GLU A 31 7.22 -15.61 9.39
N LYS A 32 7.75 -16.64 8.72
CA LYS A 32 9.08 -17.19 8.97
C LYS A 32 10.17 -16.61 8.07
N ASP A 33 9.80 -16.06 6.91
CA ASP A 33 10.72 -15.42 5.99
C ASP A 33 10.88 -13.92 6.33
N ASP A 34 11.87 -13.63 7.17
CA ASP A 34 12.21 -12.26 7.60
C ASP A 34 12.49 -11.33 6.41
N LYS A 35 13.15 -11.82 5.36
CA LYS A 35 13.46 -11.03 4.17
C LYS A 35 12.18 -10.60 3.46
N THR A 36 11.28 -11.55 3.20
CA THR A 36 10.02 -11.26 2.48
C THR A 36 9.10 -10.38 3.31
N SER A 37 8.96 -10.69 4.60
CA SER A 37 8.11 -9.89 5.48
C SER A 37 8.65 -8.46 5.67
N SER A 38 9.97 -8.30 5.85
CA SER A 38 10.63 -6.97 5.87
C SER A 38 10.44 -6.20 4.55
N ALA A 39 10.56 -6.86 3.40
CA ALA A 39 10.33 -6.24 2.10
C ALA A 39 8.88 -5.75 1.94
N VAL A 40 7.90 -6.55 2.36
CA VAL A 40 6.47 -6.19 2.33
C VAL A 40 6.18 -5.00 3.24
N ILE A 41 6.70 -5.02 4.47
CA ILE A 41 6.56 -3.92 5.43
C ILE A 41 7.11 -2.63 4.83
N ARG A 42 8.29 -2.68 4.21
CA ARG A 42 8.89 -1.53 3.53
C ARG A 42 8.00 -0.99 2.41
N LYS A 43 7.34 -1.85 1.63
CA LYS A 43 6.39 -1.39 0.60
C LYS A 43 5.16 -0.73 1.20
N PHE A 44 4.65 -1.21 2.34
CA PHE A 44 3.58 -0.52 3.05
C PHE A 44 3.98 0.86 3.58
N GLU A 45 5.22 1.04 4.03
CA GLU A 45 5.75 2.37 4.38
C GLU A 45 5.74 3.33 3.19
N ILE A 46 6.20 2.85 2.02
CA ILE A 46 6.21 3.64 0.77
C ILE A 46 4.79 4.05 0.39
N ILE A 47 3.82 3.13 0.46
CA ILE A 47 2.40 3.44 0.20
C ILE A 47 1.90 4.54 1.13
N GLY A 48 2.20 4.45 2.43
CA GLY A 48 1.79 5.45 3.40
C GLY A 48 2.39 6.83 3.14
N GLU A 49 3.70 6.88 2.85
CA GLU A 49 4.41 8.13 2.60
C GLU A 49 3.98 8.81 1.29
N ALA A 50 3.85 8.03 0.21
CA ALA A 50 3.33 8.51 -1.06
C ALA A 50 1.89 9.04 -0.88
N THR A 51 1.06 8.36 -0.08
CA THR A 51 -0.31 8.81 0.19
C THR A 51 -0.36 10.16 0.93
N LYS A 52 0.53 10.39 1.90
CA LYS A 52 0.62 11.69 2.59
C LYS A 52 0.91 12.83 1.62
N SER A 53 1.72 12.56 0.60
CA SER A 53 2.12 13.52 -0.42
C SER A 53 1.05 13.84 -1.48
N ILE A 54 -0.06 13.09 -1.54
CA ILE A 54 -1.17 13.39 -2.45
C ILE A 54 -1.93 14.65 -1.95
N PRO A 55 -2.19 15.65 -2.82
CA PRO A 55 -2.94 16.84 -2.46
C PRO A 55 -4.36 16.55 -1.97
N GLU A 56 -4.85 17.35 -1.03
CA GLU A 56 -6.18 17.17 -0.44
C GLU A 56 -7.32 17.29 -1.46
N SER A 57 -7.15 18.13 -2.49
CA SER A 57 -8.11 18.24 -3.60
C SER A 57 -8.29 16.93 -4.36
N ILE A 58 -7.19 16.19 -4.58
CA ILE A 58 -7.21 14.88 -5.23
C ILE A 58 -7.83 13.83 -4.30
N LYS A 59 -7.48 13.86 -3.01
CA LYS A 59 -8.07 12.96 -2.00
C LYS A 59 -9.59 13.12 -1.91
N LYS A 60 -10.08 14.36 -1.91
CA LYS A 60 -11.51 14.69 -1.92
C LYS A 60 -12.20 14.26 -3.22
N LYS A 61 -11.54 14.48 -4.38
CA LYS A 61 -12.06 14.05 -5.69
C LYS A 61 -12.27 12.52 -5.73
N TYR A 62 -11.31 11.76 -5.21
CA TYR A 62 -11.33 10.30 -5.21
C TYR A 62 -11.60 9.73 -3.82
N SER A 63 -12.73 10.10 -3.22
CA SER A 63 -13.09 9.77 -1.82
C SER A 63 -13.36 8.29 -1.56
N LYS A 64 -13.55 7.47 -2.62
CA LYS A 64 -13.67 6.00 -2.50
C LYS A 64 -12.37 5.34 -2.05
N VAL A 65 -11.23 5.96 -2.29
CA VAL A 65 -9.93 5.44 -1.83
C VAL A 65 -9.77 5.76 -0.34
N PRO A 66 -9.40 4.78 0.51
CA PRO A 66 -9.27 4.99 1.95
C PRO A 66 -7.95 5.70 2.31
N TRP A 67 -7.74 6.92 1.82
CA TRP A 67 -6.48 7.68 1.95
C TRP A 67 -5.96 7.78 3.38
N LYS A 68 -6.86 8.03 4.35
CA LYS A 68 -6.50 8.15 5.77
C LYS A 68 -5.95 6.84 6.33
N GLU A 69 -6.50 5.70 5.90
CA GLU A 69 -6.00 4.40 6.34
C GLU A 69 -4.66 4.05 5.72
N MET A 70 -4.49 4.35 4.43
CA MET A 70 -3.22 4.14 3.72
C MET A 70 -2.09 4.98 4.34
N ALA A 71 -2.35 6.26 4.64
CA ALA A 71 -1.37 7.15 5.26
C ALA A 71 -0.91 6.70 6.65
N GLY A 72 -1.80 6.05 7.43
CA GLY A 72 -1.53 5.53 8.77
C GLY A 72 -1.14 4.04 8.79
N MET A 73 -0.82 3.45 7.65
CA MET A 73 -0.58 2.01 7.56
C MET A 73 0.68 1.57 8.31
N ARG A 74 1.74 2.40 8.27
CA ARG A 74 2.96 2.19 9.06
C ARG A 74 2.64 2.05 10.55
N ASP A 75 1.92 3.03 11.10
CA ASP A 75 1.64 3.09 12.54
C ASP A 75 0.76 1.92 13.02
N LYS A 76 -0.10 1.39 12.14
CA LYS A 76 -0.96 0.24 12.44
C LYS A 76 -0.26 -1.11 12.33
N LEU A 77 0.63 -1.28 11.34
CA LEU A 77 1.29 -2.56 11.07
C LEU A 77 2.57 -2.73 11.91
N ILE A 78 3.20 -1.62 12.27
CA ILE A 78 4.45 -1.56 13.01
C ILE A 78 4.16 -0.82 14.32
N HIS A 79 3.61 -1.54 15.29
CA HIS A 79 3.42 -0.99 16.63
C HIS A 79 4.79 -0.83 17.29
N PHE A 80 5.12 0.40 17.69
CA PHE A 80 6.32 0.68 18.47
C PHE A 80 6.36 -0.21 19.72
N TYR A 81 7.55 -0.78 19.99
CA TYR A 81 7.95 -1.60 21.15
C TYR A 81 7.68 -3.13 21.16
N PHE A 82 6.75 -3.70 20.39
CA PHE A 82 6.38 -5.14 20.55
C PHE A 82 6.52 -6.04 19.32
N GLY A 83 7.01 -5.51 18.19
CA GLY A 83 7.23 -6.29 16.98
C GLY A 83 6.08 -6.19 15.96
N VAL A 84 6.27 -6.83 14.81
CA VAL A 84 5.35 -6.77 13.67
C VAL A 84 4.18 -7.72 13.90
N ASN A 85 2.95 -7.25 13.71
CA ASN A 85 1.79 -8.14 13.65
C ASN A 85 1.66 -8.75 12.24
N TYR A 86 2.41 -9.83 11.97
CA TYR A 86 2.43 -10.48 10.65
C TYR A 86 1.05 -10.93 10.18
N ARG A 87 0.17 -11.33 11.10
CA ARG A 87 -1.22 -11.72 10.75
C ARG A 87 -2.03 -10.54 10.24
N LEU A 88 -1.90 -9.37 10.87
CA LEU A 88 -2.55 -8.14 10.40
C LEU A 88 -1.98 -7.68 9.06
N VAL A 89 -0.66 -7.78 8.87
CA VAL A 89 0.01 -7.51 7.59
C VAL A 89 -0.58 -8.40 6.50
N TRP A 90 -0.58 -9.72 6.71
CA TRP A 90 -1.11 -10.71 5.78
C TRP A 90 -2.58 -10.46 5.40
N GLN A 91 -3.43 -10.23 6.40
CA GLN A 91 -4.84 -9.87 6.18
C GLN A 91 -4.99 -8.57 5.38
N THR A 92 -4.13 -7.59 5.62
CA THR A 92 -4.15 -6.32 4.90
C THR A 92 -3.85 -6.51 3.42
N ILE A 93 -2.88 -7.37 3.08
CA ILE A 93 -2.55 -7.71 1.68
C ILE A 93 -3.76 -8.36 0.99
N HIS A 94 -4.34 -9.40 1.59
CA HIS A 94 -5.41 -10.15 0.93
C HIS A 94 -6.77 -9.45 0.91
N ASN A 95 -7.08 -8.64 1.93
CA ASN A 95 -8.43 -8.07 2.08
C ASN A 95 -8.53 -6.62 1.64
N ARG A 96 -7.50 -5.81 1.93
CA ARG A 96 -7.55 -4.35 1.71
C ARG A 96 -6.80 -3.98 0.43
N LEU A 97 -5.56 -4.43 0.27
CA LEU A 97 -4.72 -4.06 -0.86
C LEU A 97 -5.38 -4.46 -2.20
N ARG A 98 -5.93 -5.68 -2.30
CA ARG A 98 -6.69 -6.14 -3.47
C ARG A 98 -7.91 -5.26 -3.83
N LYS A 99 -8.55 -4.64 -2.84
CA LYS A 99 -9.72 -3.78 -3.08
C LYS A 99 -9.32 -2.35 -3.47
N VAL A 100 -8.17 -1.89 -2.97
CA VAL A 100 -7.71 -0.51 -3.20
C VAL A 100 -6.94 -0.39 -4.52
N LYS A 101 -6.15 -1.39 -4.90
CA LYS A 101 -5.31 -1.34 -6.10
C LYS A 101 -6.09 -0.95 -7.38
N PRO A 102 -7.27 -1.52 -7.68
CA PRO A 102 -8.04 -1.14 -8.87
C PRO A 102 -8.48 0.34 -8.88
N LEU A 103 -8.73 0.92 -7.70
CA LEU A 103 -9.10 2.34 -7.59
C LEU A 103 -7.91 3.25 -7.94
N ILE A 104 -6.69 2.85 -7.59
CA ILE A 104 -5.48 3.60 -7.95
C ILE A 104 -5.21 3.50 -9.47
N GLU A 105 -5.41 2.32 -10.05
CA GLU A 105 -5.29 2.09 -11.49
C GLU A 105 -6.30 2.94 -12.28
N GLU A 106 -7.56 3.01 -11.83
CA GLU A 106 -8.61 3.86 -12.43
C GLU A 106 -8.19 5.33 -12.48
N ILE A 107 -7.69 5.88 -11.37
CA ILE A 107 -7.22 7.28 -11.29
C ILE A 107 -6.06 7.55 -12.26
N LEU A 108 -5.13 6.60 -12.36
CA LEU A 108 -4.01 6.70 -13.29
C LEU A 108 -4.50 6.64 -14.75
N ASN A 109 -5.45 5.78 -15.08
CA ASN A 109 -5.97 5.63 -16.43
C ASN A 109 -6.82 6.82 -16.90
N GLU A 110 -7.62 7.45 -16.02
CA GLU A 110 -8.42 8.65 -16.34
C GLU A 110 -7.58 9.80 -16.91
N GLY A 111 -6.33 9.94 -16.45
CA GLY A 111 -5.44 11.02 -16.90
C GLY A 111 -4.59 10.70 -18.13
N ASN A 112 -4.70 9.48 -18.68
CA ASN A 112 -4.02 9.09 -19.94
C ASN A 112 -4.95 9.22 -21.17
N GLN A 113 -6.24 9.51 -20.95
CA GLN A 113 -7.25 9.66 -22.00
C GLN A 113 -7.48 11.14 -22.40
N LYS A 114 -6.54 12.03 -22.10
CA LYS A 114 -6.55 13.44 -22.50
C LYS A 114 -5.28 13.82 -23.22
#